data_AF-A0A9P7AE30-F1
#
_entry.id   AF-A0A9P7AE30-F1
#
_cell.length_a   1.000
_cell.length_b   1.000
_cell.length_c   1.000
_cell.angle_alpha   90.00
_cell.angle_beta   90.00
_cell.angle_gamma   90.00
#
_symmetry.space_group_name_H-M   'P 1'
#
loop_
_entity.id
_entity.type
_entity.pdbx_description
1 polymer ?
#
loop_
_entity_poly.entity_id
_entity_poly.type
_entity_poly.pdbx_seq_one_letter_code
_entity_poly.pdbx_strand_id
1 'polypeptide(L)'
;VGNTLPCGFCGRSGQPECAITITVPVKAATTWDTKCAYQHQFRYTSADVGSKNQPCRNLPLKCELCHPVLPPAPGKTTRKTPIIPVSAVWHYNMHEHILQEHKEYVVPGQRDAGLALPANVWKEMRLTDLEQTASRIPK
;
A
#
# COMPACT_ATOMS: atom_id res chain seq x y z
N VAL A 1 8.91 19.35 4.88
CA VAL A 1 8.54 17.91 4.85
C VAL A 1 7.13 17.84 4.28
N GLY A 2 6.83 16.88 3.42
CA GLY A 2 5.59 16.85 2.63
C GLY A 2 4.31 16.77 3.47
N ASN A 3 3.24 17.42 3.01
CA ASN A 3 1.95 17.48 3.72
C ASN A 3 0.96 16.39 3.31
N THR A 4 1.16 15.75 2.15
CA THR A 4 0.18 14.82 1.57
C THR A 4 0.89 13.69 0.86
N LEU A 5 0.61 12.44 1.24
CA LEU A 5 1.18 11.23 0.64
C LEU A 5 2.69 11.33 0.38
N PRO A 6 3.52 11.68 1.40
CA PRO A 6 4.94 11.90 1.21
C PRO A 6 5.65 10.64 0.70
N CYS A 7 6.69 10.81 -0.12
CA CYS A 7 7.52 9.72 -0.58
C CYS A 7 8.16 8.98 0.60
N GLY A 8 8.04 7.65 0.65
CA GLY A 8 8.66 6.80 1.67
C GLY A 8 10.20 6.84 1.69
N PHE A 9 10.84 7.40 0.66
CA PHE A 9 12.29 7.59 0.60
C PHE A 9 12.73 9.00 1.02
N CYS A 10 12.26 10.04 0.33
CA CYS A 10 12.75 11.41 0.54
C CYS A 10 11.83 12.30 1.39
N GLY A 11 10.63 11.83 1.75
CA GLY A 11 9.64 12.57 2.53
C GLY A 11 9.02 13.78 1.82
N ARG A 12 9.27 13.97 0.52
CA ARG A 12 8.66 15.04 -0.29
C ARG A 12 7.34 14.57 -0.88
N SER A 13 6.39 15.49 -1.05
CA SER A 13 5.07 15.24 -1.63
C SER A 13 4.95 15.82 -3.03
N GLY A 14 4.07 15.25 -3.86
CA GLY A 14 3.67 15.81 -5.16
C GLY A 14 4.73 15.76 -6.26
N GLN A 15 5.87 15.08 -6.02
CA GLN A 15 6.95 15.00 -6.98
C GLN A 15 6.76 13.83 -7.94
N PRO A 16 6.72 14.03 -9.26
CA PRO A 16 6.47 12.97 -10.23
C PRO A 16 7.57 11.90 -10.21
N GLU A 17 8.81 12.26 -9.91
CA GLU A 17 9.90 11.31 -9.76
C GLU A 17 9.74 10.40 -8.53
N CYS A 18 8.98 10.83 -7.53
CA CYS A 18 8.67 10.04 -6.34
C CYS A 18 7.47 9.09 -6.53
N ALA A 19 6.82 9.13 -7.69
CA ALA A 19 5.82 8.13 -8.05
C ALA A 19 6.45 6.74 -7.97
N ILE A 20 5.71 5.81 -7.38
CA ILE A 20 6.13 4.43 -7.23
C ILE A 20 5.12 3.52 -7.93
N THR A 21 5.64 2.59 -8.71
CA THR A 21 4.84 1.53 -9.33
C THR A 21 5.22 0.20 -8.74
N ILE A 22 4.25 -0.70 -8.65
CA ILE A 22 4.51 -2.09 -8.25
C ILE A 22 3.93 -3.06 -9.26
N THR A 23 4.58 -4.21 -9.35
CA THR A 23 4.11 -5.36 -10.11
C THR A 23 3.97 -6.52 -9.14
N VAL A 24 2.76 -7.05 -8.98
CA VAL A 24 2.44 -8.15 -8.06
C VAL A 24 2.17 -9.42 -8.87
N PRO A 25 3.19 -10.26 -9.12
CA PRO A 25 3.02 -11.50 -9.88
C PRO A 25 2.42 -12.62 -9.02
N VAL A 26 1.74 -13.58 -9.66
CA VAL A 26 1.07 -14.71 -8.97
C VAL A 26 2.05 -15.72 -8.37
N LYS A 27 3.24 -15.89 -8.97
CA LYS A 27 4.22 -16.94 -8.61
C LYS A 27 5.65 -16.43 -8.45
N ALA A 28 5.84 -15.12 -8.27
CA ALA A 28 7.16 -14.52 -8.16
C ALA A 28 7.17 -13.42 -7.08
N ALA A 29 8.34 -12.86 -6.80
CA ALA A 29 8.47 -11.74 -5.88
C ALA A 29 7.84 -10.48 -6.47
N THR A 30 7.14 -9.71 -5.64
CA THR A 30 6.69 -8.36 -5.98
C THR A 30 7.89 -7.48 -6.31
N THR A 31 7.82 -6.78 -7.44
CA THR A 31 8.82 -5.79 -7.85
C THR A 31 8.23 -4.39 -7.77
N TRP A 32 9.10 -3.40 -7.62
CA TRP A 32 8.73 -2.00 -7.54
C TRP A 32 9.74 -1.14 -8.31
N ASP A 33 9.29 0.03 -8.77
CA ASP A 33 10.11 1.00 -9.48
C ASP A 33 9.75 2.43 -9.07
N THR A 34 10.76 3.28 -8.90
CA THR A 34 10.62 4.72 -8.68
C THR A 34 11.83 5.48 -9.22
N LYS A 35 11.64 6.75 -9.57
CA LYS A 35 12.71 7.65 -10.01
C LYS A 35 13.23 8.55 -8.89
N CYS A 36 12.83 8.31 -7.64
CA CYS A 36 13.26 9.10 -6.50
C CYS A 36 14.79 9.01 -6.35
N ALA A 37 15.49 10.14 -6.35
CA ALA A 37 16.95 10.17 -6.20
C ALA A 37 17.46 9.58 -4.86
N TYR A 38 16.57 9.49 -3.86
CA TYR A 38 16.87 8.93 -2.53
C TYR A 38 16.42 7.47 -2.39
N GLN A 39 15.99 6.82 -3.48
CA GLN A 39 15.61 5.43 -3.41
C GLN A 39 16.79 4.56 -2.91
N HIS A 40 16.46 3.52 -2.16
CA HIS A 40 17.40 2.46 -1.84
C HIS A 40 16.72 1.12 -2.08
N GLN A 41 17.50 0.13 -2.50
CA GLN A 41 16.96 -1.20 -2.74
C GLN A 41 16.62 -1.89 -1.42
N PHE A 42 15.46 -2.52 -1.38
CA PHE A 42 15.06 -3.42 -0.31
C PHE A 42 14.32 -4.61 -0.89
N ARG A 43 14.34 -5.74 -0.16
CA ARG A 43 13.59 -6.93 -0.54
C ARG A 43 12.16 -6.78 -0.05
N TYR A 44 11.21 -6.76 -0.98
CA TYR A 44 9.79 -6.57 -0.68
C TYR A 44 9.29 -7.57 0.37
N THR A 45 9.56 -8.87 0.18
CA THR A 45 9.12 -9.93 1.10
C THR A 45 9.72 -9.80 2.49
N SER A 46 10.98 -9.36 2.61
CA SER A 46 11.62 -9.16 3.91
C SER A 46 11.00 -7.97 4.64
N ALA A 47 10.78 -6.88 3.93
CA ALA A 47 10.12 -5.69 4.50
C ALA A 47 8.64 -5.98 4.83
N ASP A 48 7.98 -6.84 4.06
CA ASP A 48 6.59 -7.26 4.30
C ASP A 48 6.42 -8.15 5.52
N VAL A 49 7.42 -8.94 5.90
CA VAL A 49 7.36 -9.67 7.18
C VAL A 49 7.70 -8.75 8.36
N GLY A 50 8.63 -7.81 8.15
CA GLY A 50 9.22 -7.03 9.23
C GLY A 50 10.07 -7.90 10.17
N SER A 51 10.77 -7.27 11.10
CA SER A 51 11.53 -7.99 12.13
C SER A 51 11.63 -7.16 13.40
N LYS A 52 12.08 -7.77 14.51
CA LYS A 52 12.32 -7.01 15.76
C LYS A 52 13.31 -5.86 15.56
N ASN A 53 14.31 -6.04 14.68
CA ASN A 53 15.36 -5.04 14.43
C ASN A 53 14.97 -4.05 13.32
N GLN A 54 14.02 -4.42 12.46
CA GLN A 54 13.45 -3.59 11.40
C GLN A 54 11.93 -3.78 11.39
N PRO A 55 11.22 -3.17 12.35
CA PRO A 55 9.79 -3.39 12.52
C PRO A 55 8.97 -2.68 11.45
N CYS A 56 9.50 -1.62 10.84
CA CYS A 56 8.81 -0.79 9.86
C CYS A 56 8.48 -1.58 8.59
N ARG A 57 7.18 -1.70 8.26
CA ARG A 57 6.69 -2.26 6.99
C ARG A 57 6.13 -1.14 6.12
N ASN A 58 6.88 -0.05 5.95
CA ASN A 58 6.49 1.02 5.01
C ASN A 58 6.82 0.60 3.57
N LEU A 59 5.93 -0.16 2.97
CA LEU A 59 6.07 -0.75 1.63
C LEU A 59 5.18 -0.01 0.64
N PRO A 60 5.48 0.01 -0.66
CA PRO A 60 4.51 0.41 -1.67
C PRO A 60 3.47 -0.71 -1.85
N LEU A 61 2.19 -0.40 -1.64
CA LEU A 61 1.07 -1.31 -1.75
C LEU A 61 0.15 -0.92 -2.92
N LYS A 62 -0.48 -1.92 -3.55
CA LYS A 62 -1.54 -1.70 -4.54
C LYS A 62 -2.83 -1.44 -3.79
N CYS A 63 -3.46 -0.29 -4.02
CA CYS A 63 -4.82 -0.05 -3.52
C CYS A 63 -5.81 -0.95 -4.28
N GLU A 64 -6.46 -1.88 -3.59
CA GLU A 64 -7.43 -2.79 -4.22
C GLU A 64 -8.76 -2.11 -4.60
N LEU A 65 -8.99 -0.86 -4.17
CA LEU A 65 -10.10 -0.04 -4.61
C LEU A 65 -9.81 0.62 -5.97
N CYS A 66 -8.59 1.14 -6.17
CA CYS A 66 -8.12 1.68 -7.46
C CYS A 66 -7.93 0.57 -8.51
N HIS A 67 -7.35 -0.56 -8.10
CA HIS A 67 -6.96 -1.65 -8.99
C HIS A 67 -7.58 -2.98 -8.52
N PRO A 68 -8.92 -3.15 -8.64
CA PRO A 68 -9.62 -4.29 -8.08
C PRO A 68 -9.25 -5.60 -8.76
N VAL A 69 -9.10 -6.66 -7.94
CA VAL A 69 -8.99 -8.02 -8.45
C VAL A 69 -10.38 -8.52 -8.81
N LEU A 70 -10.78 -8.27 -10.04
CA LEU A 70 -12.08 -8.73 -10.55
C LEU A 70 -12.14 -10.28 -10.58
N PRO A 71 -13.31 -10.89 -10.34
CA PRO A 71 -13.48 -12.34 -10.46
C PRO A 71 -13.24 -12.83 -11.91
N PRO A 72 -12.91 -14.12 -12.10
CA PRO A 72 -12.88 -14.70 -13.44
C PRO A 72 -14.27 -14.58 -14.09
N ALA A 73 -14.28 -14.37 -15.42
CA ALA A 73 -15.53 -14.37 -16.17
C ALA A 73 -16.28 -15.70 -15.98
N PRO A 74 -17.63 -15.70 -15.97
CA PRO A 74 -18.40 -16.93 -15.89
C PRO A 74 -17.90 -17.96 -16.90
N GLY A 75 -17.59 -19.18 -16.43
CA GLY A 75 -17.10 -20.27 -17.28
C GLY A 75 -15.58 -20.37 -17.47
N LYS A 76 -14.77 -19.52 -16.84
CA LYS A 76 -13.29 -19.67 -16.83
C LYS A 76 -12.79 -20.07 -15.43
N THR A 77 -12.11 -21.21 -15.34
CA THR A 77 -11.56 -21.75 -14.08
C THR A 77 -10.25 -21.10 -13.64
N THR A 78 -9.53 -20.46 -14.55
CA THR A 78 -8.27 -19.77 -14.24
C THR A 78 -8.19 -18.43 -14.94
N ARG A 79 -7.80 -17.40 -14.19
CA ARG A 79 -7.56 -16.06 -14.71
C ARG A 79 -6.05 -15.91 -14.95
N LYS A 80 -5.64 -15.71 -16.20
CA LYS A 80 -4.37 -15.01 -16.46
C LYS A 80 -4.69 -13.52 -16.39
N THR A 81 -4.80 -12.96 -15.18
CA THR A 81 -4.83 -11.49 -15.04
C THR A 81 -3.49 -10.99 -15.59
N PRO A 82 -3.48 -10.04 -16.55
CA PRO A 82 -2.23 -9.50 -17.03
C PRO A 82 -1.48 -8.90 -15.84
N ILE A 83 -0.24 -9.35 -15.65
CA ILE A 83 0.66 -8.81 -14.63
C ILE A 83 1.17 -7.49 -15.19
N ILE A 84 0.54 -6.38 -14.80
CA ILE A 84 0.90 -5.03 -15.22
C ILE A 84 1.44 -4.22 -14.04
N PRO A 85 2.41 -3.32 -14.27
CA PRO A 85 2.78 -2.32 -13.30
C PRO A 85 1.60 -1.40 -13.01
N VAL A 86 1.32 -1.16 -11.73
CA VAL A 86 0.25 -0.27 -11.27
C VAL A 86 0.81 0.78 -10.33
N SER A 87 0.12 1.92 -10.22
CA SER A 87 0.43 2.92 -9.20
C SER A 87 0.31 2.30 -7.81
N ALA A 88 1.28 2.60 -6.96
CA ALA A 88 1.31 2.13 -5.59
C ALA A 88 1.35 3.29 -4.60
N VAL A 89 0.86 3.00 -3.40
CA VAL A 89 0.79 3.94 -2.29
C VAL A 89 1.60 3.34 -1.15
N TRP A 90 2.47 4.13 -0.52
CA TRP A 90 3.18 3.71 0.67
C TRP A 90 2.20 3.27 1.76
N HIS A 91 2.51 2.18 2.46
CA HIS A 91 1.62 1.57 3.45
C HIS A 91 1.11 2.60 4.47
N TYR A 92 1.98 3.43 5.01
CA TYR A 92 1.60 4.46 5.98
C TYR A 92 0.79 5.62 5.37
N ASN A 93 0.81 5.76 4.04
CA ASN A 93 0.03 6.75 3.30
C ASN A 93 -1.33 6.20 2.83
N MET A 94 -1.56 4.88 2.91
CA MET A 94 -2.77 4.24 2.37
C MET A 94 -4.06 4.80 2.98
N HIS A 95 -4.00 5.12 4.27
CA HIS A 95 -5.11 5.72 4.99
C HIS A 95 -5.48 7.11 4.48
N GLU A 96 -4.49 8.00 4.32
CA GLU A 96 -4.71 9.32 3.72
C GLU A 96 -5.19 9.20 2.26
N HIS A 97 -4.64 8.25 1.50
CA HIS A 97 -5.05 8.00 0.12
C HIS A 97 -6.54 7.62 0.03
N ILE A 98 -7.03 6.73 0.90
CA ILE A 98 -8.45 6.34 0.91
C ILE A 98 -9.35 7.52 1.26
N LEU A 99 -8.95 8.37 2.22
CA LEU A 99 -9.74 9.55 2.54
C LEU A 99 -9.88 10.51 1.35
N GLN A 100 -8.83 10.65 0.53
CA GLN A 100 -8.77 11.58 -0.59
C GLN A 100 -9.44 11.03 -1.86
N GLU A 101 -9.08 9.80 -2.24
CA GLU A 101 -9.45 9.20 -3.52
C GLU A 101 -10.70 8.32 -3.43
N HIS A 102 -11.06 7.83 -2.24
CA HIS A 102 -12.16 6.89 -2.00
C HIS A 102 -13.16 7.45 -0.98
N LYS A 103 -13.76 8.59 -1.33
CA LYS A 103 -14.66 9.37 -0.46
C LYS A 103 -15.92 8.63 -0.05
N GLU A 104 -16.28 7.61 -0.81
CA GLU A 104 -17.44 6.74 -0.60
C GLU A 104 -17.26 5.75 0.57
N TYR A 105 -16.03 5.50 1.03
CA TYR A 105 -15.76 4.56 2.12
C TYR A 105 -15.53 5.25 3.48
N VAL A 106 -15.98 4.55 4.53
CA VAL A 106 -15.77 4.84 5.95
C VAL A 106 -14.35 4.44 6.34
N VAL A 107 -13.66 5.34 7.03
CA VAL A 107 -12.35 5.06 7.64
C VAL A 107 -12.54 5.15 9.15
N PRO A 108 -12.38 4.04 9.89
CA PRO A 108 -12.60 4.01 11.34
C PRO A 108 -11.82 5.10 12.07
N GLY A 109 -12.52 5.89 12.89
CA GLY A 109 -11.93 6.97 13.68
C GLY A 109 -11.69 8.29 12.91
N GLN A 110 -12.09 8.38 11.65
CA GLN A 110 -11.91 9.60 10.84
C GLN A 110 -13.11 10.00 10.01
N ARG A 111 -13.87 9.03 9.49
CA ARG A 111 -15.09 9.30 8.72
C ARG A 111 -16.14 8.27 9.08
N ASP A 112 -17.22 8.71 9.72
CA ASP A 112 -18.28 7.83 10.23
C ASP A 112 -19.45 7.63 9.24
N ALA A 113 -19.40 8.26 8.07
CA ALA A 113 -20.43 8.17 7.04
C ALA A 113 -19.86 7.63 5.71
N GLY A 114 -20.48 6.57 5.17
CA GLY A 114 -20.11 5.93 3.90
C GLY A 114 -20.31 4.41 3.91
N LEU A 115 -19.71 3.73 2.93
CA LEU A 115 -19.64 2.27 2.82
C LEU A 115 -18.52 1.72 3.72
N ALA A 116 -18.72 0.57 4.33
CA ALA A 116 -17.66 -0.11 5.07
C ALA A 116 -16.51 -0.49 4.13
N LEU A 117 -15.27 -0.28 4.57
CA LEU A 117 -14.09 -0.71 3.82
C LEU A 117 -14.10 -2.23 3.60
N PRO A 118 -13.77 -2.71 2.40
CA PRO A 118 -13.57 -4.13 2.15
C PRO A 118 -12.50 -4.72 3.11
N ALA A 119 -12.76 -5.92 3.63
CA ALA A 119 -11.94 -6.53 4.68
C ALA A 119 -10.47 -6.74 4.27
N ASN A 120 -10.24 -7.02 2.99
CA ASN A 120 -8.92 -7.11 2.35
C ASN A 120 -8.14 -5.79 2.45
N VAL A 121 -8.76 -4.67 2.07
CA VAL A 121 -8.15 -3.33 2.13
C VAL A 121 -7.84 -2.97 3.58
N TRP A 122 -8.79 -3.20 4.49
CA TRP A 122 -8.59 -2.95 5.93
C TRP A 122 -7.42 -3.76 6.51
N LYS A 123 -7.30 -5.03 6.13
CA LYS A 123 -6.23 -5.91 6.61
C LYS A 123 -4.85 -5.45 6.11
N GLU A 124 -4.74 -5.00 4.87
CA GLU A 124 -3.47 -4.52 4.30
C GLU A 124 -2.99 -3.20 4.93
N MET A 125 -3.90 -2.35 5.39
CA MET A 125 -3.58 -1.05 6.01
C MET A 125 -3.20 -1.13 7.49
N ARG A 126 -3.48 -2.27 8.13
CA ARG A 126 -3.37 -2.38 9.58
C ARG A 126 -1.90 -2.53 9.99
N LEU A 127 -1.44 -1.63 10.87
CA LEU A 127 -0.16 -1.80 11.56
C LEU A 127 -0.19 -3.06 12.43
N THR A 128 0.90 -3.82 12.37
CA THR A 128 1.08 -4.98 13.23
C THR A 128 1.35 -4.56 14.68
N ASP A 129 1.08 -5.46 15.64
CA ASP A 129 1.43 -5.22 17.05
C ASP A 129 2.92 -4.92 17.23
N LEU A 130 3.77 -5.54 16.41
CA LEU A 130 5.22 -5.32 16.41
C LEU A 130 5.55 -3.89 15.99
N GLU A 131 4.94 -3.40 14.90
CA GLU A 131 5.10 -2.03 14.41
C GLU A 131 4.62 -1.00 15.43
N GLN A 132 3.45 -1.23 16.02
CA GLN A 132 2.87 -0.32 17.01
C GLN A 132 3.75 -0.24 18.26
N THR A 133 4.20 -1.39 18.77
CA THR A 133 5.03 -1.45 19.98
C THR A 133 6.39 -0.79 19.74
N ALA A 134 7.07 -1.13 18.64
CA ALA A 134 8.38 -0.59 18.35
C ALA A 134 8.36 0.93 18.05
N SER A 135 7.27 1.42 17.45
CA SER A 135 7.09 2.84 17.14
C SER A 135 6.43 3.63 18.28
N ARG A 136 6.15 2.98 19.42
CA ARG A 136 5.45 3.56 20.59
C ARG A 136 4.11 4.20 20.24
N ILE A 137 3.40 3.62 19.27
CA ILE A 137 2.05 4.05 18.89
C ILE A 137 1.06 3.44 19.91
N PRO A 138 0.17 4.24 20.53
CA PRO A 138 -0.86 3.72 21.42
C PRO A 138 -1.76 2.69 20.71
N LYS A 139 -2.20 1.67 21.46
CA LYS A 139 -3.10 0.63 20.96
C LYS A 139 -4.56 1.02 21.09
#